data_AF-A0A448WKW3-F1
#
_entry.id   AF-A0A448WKW3-F1
#
_cell.length_a   1.000
_cell.length_b   1.000
_cell.length_c   1.000
_cell.angle_alpha   90.00
_cell.angle_beta   90.00
_cell.angle_gamma   90.00
#
_symmetry.space_group_name_H-M   'P 1'
#
loop_
_entity.id
_entity.type
_entity.pdbx_description
1 polymer ?
#
loop_
_entity_poly.entity_id
_entity_poly.type
_entity_poly.pdbx_seq_one_letter_code
_entity_poly.pdbx_strand_id
1 'polypeptide(L)'
;MKVAKRVSVHEEAVPCEDKDVLQWTNEQLKSIGQKELSGFRDQSLCSGLPVLHVLEAIGSGPIDRDLVTSDDFANCVFVISQARKCGARVYALPEHLQQLHSKMILTIFVCLMILHYRRRSTIICTE
;
A
#
# COMPACT_ATOMS: atom_id res chain seq x y z
N MET A 1 7.89 -28.34 20.15
CA MET A 1 7.65 -26.88 19.95
C MET A 1 8.49 -26.42 18.77
N LYS A 2 7.89 -26.16 17.61
CA LYS A 2 8.65 -25.73 16.42
C LYS A 2 8.96 -24.25 16.55
N VAL A 3 10.25 -23.95 16.66
CA VAL A 3 10.83 -22.61 16.74
C VAL A 3 10.38 -21.80 15.52
N ALA A 4 9.76 -20.65 15.75
CA ALA A 4 9.44 -19.69 14.70
C ALA A 4 10.76 -19.24 14.07
N LYS A 5 11.05 -19.72 12.85
CA LYS A 5 12.18 -19.25 12.06
C LYS A 5 12.03 -17.73 11.89
N ARG A 6 12.98 -16.99 12.46
CA ARG A 6 13.22 -15.59 12.11
C ARG A 6 13.29 -15.52 10.58
N VAL A 7 12.37 -14.77 9.98
CA VAL A 7 12.46 -14.44 8.57
C VAL A 7 13.67 -13.54 8.42
N SER A 8 14.79 -14.13 7.98
CA SER A 8 15.90 -13.36 7.41
C SER A 8 15.33 -12.70 6.17
N VAL A 9 14.95 -11.42 6.29
CA VAL A 9 14.61 -10.58 5.15
C VAL A 9 15.89 -10.53 4.32
N HIS A 10 15.96 -11.34 3.26
CA HIS A 10 17.03 -11.18 2.29
C HIS A 10 16.89 -9.78 1.71
N GLU A 11 18.04 -9.11 1.65
CA GLU A 11 18.29 -7.73 1.26
C GLU A 11 18.02 -7.51 -0.24
N GLU A 12 16.81 -7.81 -0.72
CA GLU A 12 16.29 -7.12 -1.90
C GLU A 12 15.97 -5.71 -1.41
N ALA A 13 16.90 -4.79 -1.67
CA ALA A 13 16.89 -3.43 -1.18
C ALA A 13 15.49 -2.84 -1.31
N VAL A 14 14.77 -2.75 -0.18
CA VAL A 14 13.53 -1.98 -0.12
C VAL A 14 13.94 -0.58 -0.53
N PRO A 15 13.38 -0.05 -1.63
CA PRO A 15 13.83 1.22 -2.14
C PRO A 15 13.80 2.27 -1.03
N CYS A 16 14.95 2.85 -0.74
CA CYS A 16 15.20 3.56 0.53
C CYS A 16 14.93 5.07 0.41
N GLU A 17 14.66 5.56 -0.81
CA GLU A 17 14.34 6.94 -1.09
C GLU A 17 12.87 7.13 -1.48
N ASP A 18 12.31 8.28 -1.11
CA ASP A 18 10.94 8.68 -1.44
C ASP A 18 10.63 8.54 -2.95
N LYS A 19 11.62 8.84 -3.80
CA LYS A 19 11.46 8.77 -5.26
C LYS A 19 11.23 7.35 -5.76
N ASP A 20 11.92 6.38 -5.19
CA ASP A 20 11.79 5.00 -5.61
C ASP A 20 10.43 4.42 -5.18
N VAL A 21 9.95 4.79 -3.98
CA VAL A 21 8.61 4.40 -3.50
C VAL A 21 7.53 4.98 -4.41
N LEU A 22 7.72 6.23 -4.86
CA LEU A 22 6.80 6.88 -5.79
C LEU A 22 6.82 6.19 -7.15
N GLN A 23 7.99 5.85 -7.68
CA GLN A 23 8.13 5.11 -8.92
C GLN A 23 7.43 3.75 -8.84
N TRP A 24 7.72 2.96 -7.80
CA TRP A 24 7.07 1.67 -7.60
C TRP A 24 5.55 1.80 -7.51
N THR A 25 5.07 2.82 -6.79
CA THR A 25 3.63 3.11 -6.66
C THR A 25 3.01 3.40 -8.02
N ASN A 26 3.66 4.22 -8.85
CA ASN A 26 3.20 4.55 -10.19
C ASN A 26 3.21 3.32 -11.12
N GLU A 27 4.18 2.42 -10.98
CA GLU A 27 4.19 1.14 -11.71
C GLU A 27 2.97 0.26 -11.35
N GLN A 28 2.61 0.18 -10.06
CA GLN A 28 1.41 -0.54 -9.60
C GLN A 28 0.11 0.12 -10.09
N LEU A 29 0.02 1.45 -10.08
CA LEU A 29 -1.15 2.16 -10.61
C LEU A 29 -1.28 1.95 -12.13
N LYS A 30 -0.16 1.99 -12.85
CA LYS A 30 -0.11 1.79 -14.29
C LYS A 30 -0.51 0.37 -14.69
N SER A 31 -0.16 -0.65 -13.88
CA SER A 31 -0.53 -2.04 -14.18
C SER A 31 -2.04 -2.29 -14.18
N ILE A 32 -2.80 -1.46 -13.48
CA ILE A 32 -4.28 -1.49 -13.45
C ILE A 32 -4.93 -0.34 -14.25
N GLY A 33 -4.13 0.39 -15.05
CA GLY A 33 -4.61 1.47 -15.92
C GLY A 33 -5.06 2.74 -15.18
N GLN A 34 -4.58 2.95 -13.95
CA GLN A 34 -4.89 4.14 -13.15
C GLN A 34 -3.86 5.25 -13.37
N LYS A 35 -4.25 6.49 -13.03
CA LYS A 35 -3.41 7.67 -13.18
C LYS A 35 -2.23 7.64 -12.20
N GLU A 36 -1.07 8.03 -12.68
CA GLU A 36 0.15 8.19 -11.88
C GLU A 36 0.03 9.35 -10.87
N LEU A 37 0.71 9.21 -9.73
CA LEU A 37 0.86 10.24 -8.73
C LEU A 37 2.05 11.14 -9.05
N SER A 38 1.87 12.44 -8.85
CA SER A 38 2.96 13.42 -8.95
C SER A 38 3.89 13.40 -7.73
N GLY A 39 3.40 12.92 -6.58
CA GLY A 39 4.17 12.76 -5.34
C GLY A 39 3.28 12.49 -4.12
N PHE A 40 3.87 12.35 -2.93
CA PHE A 40 3.14 12.12 -1.67
C PHE A 40 2.45 13.36 -1.08
N ARG A 41 2.24 14.39 -1.90
CA ARG A 41 1.45 15.60 -1.60
C ARG A 41 0.32 15.81 -2.62
N ASP A 42 0.10 14.83 -3.48
CA ASP A 42 -0.93 14.90 -4.50
C ASP A 42 -2.32 14.92 -3.85
N GLN A 43 -3.18 15.87 -4.24
CA GLN A 43 -4.52 16.03 -3.69
C GLN A 43 -5.40 14.79 -3.91
N SER A 44 -5.11 13.99 -4.94
CA SER A 44 -5.82 12.73 -5.19
C SER A 44 -5.70 11.74 -4.02
N LEU A 45 -4.66 11.85 -3.18
CA LEU A 45 -4.48 11.02 -1.99
C LEU A 45 -5.51 11.29 -0.89
N CYS A 46 -6.12 12.48 -0.84
CA CYS A 46 -7.17 12.80 0.12
C CYS A 46 -8.42 11.93 -0.04
N SER A 47 -8.68 11.42 -1.25
CA SER A 47 -9.80 10.51 -1.52
C SER A 47 -9.55 9.08 -1.01
N GLY A 48 -8.30 8.73 -0.69
CA GLY A 48 -7.89 7.36 -0.34
C GLY A 48 -7.88 6.37 -1.52
N LEU A 49 -8.42 6.74 -2.68
CA LEU A 49 -8.52 5.87 -3.86
C LEU A 49 -7.17 5.40 -4.41
N PRO A 50 -6.11 6.23 -4.48
CA PRO A 50 -4.82 5.75 -4.97
C PRO A 50 -4.24 4.61 -4.11
N VAL A 51 -4.46 4.66 -2.79
CA VAL A 51 -4.02 3.60 -1.86
C VAL A 51 -4.82 2.32 -2.08
N LEU A 52 -6.13 2.44 -2.33
CA LEU A 52 -7.00 1.32 -2.70
C LEU A 52 -6.54 0.65 -4.00
N HIS A 53 -6.25 1.45 -5.02
CA HIS A 53 -5.80 0.97 -6.33
C HIS A 53 -4.46 0.22 -6.23
N VAL A 54 -3.53 0.70 -5.40
CA VAL A 54 -2.29 -0.05 -5.13
C VAL A 54 -2.57 -1.37 -4.42
N LEU A 55 -3.49 -1.43 -3.45
CA LEU A 55 -3.88 -2.69 -2.80
C LEU A 55 -4.45 -3.71 -3.80
N GLU A 56 -5.28 -3.25 -4.74
CA GLU A 56 -5.83 -4.08 -5.81
C GLU A 56 -4.75 -4.58 -6.77
N ALA A 57 -3.79 -3.72 -7.15
CA ALA A 57 -2.67 -4.09 -8.00
C ALA A 57 -1.79 -5.18 -7.35
N ILE A 58 -1.59 -5.11 -6.03
CA ILE A 58 -0.87 -6.16 -5.26
C ILE A 58 -1.66 -7.48 -5.21
N GLY A 59 -2.97 -7.45 -5.51
CA GLY A 59 -3.85 -8.61 -5.43
C GLY A 59 -4.08 -9.06 -3.98
N SER A 60 -4.19 -8.12 -3.03
CA SER A 60 -4.15 -8.41 -1.59
C SER A 60 -5.43 -9.04 -1.01
N GLY A 61 -6.27 -9.66 -1.83
CA GLY A 61 -7.57 -10.25 -1.47
C GLY A 61 -8.73 -9.48 -2.10
N PRO A 62 -9.97 -9.99 -1.97
CA PRO A 62 -11.15 -9.30 -2.50
C PRO A 62 -11.39 -8.01 -1.72
N ILE A 63 -11.51 -6.89 -2.45
CA ILE A 63 -11.86 -5.59 -1.87
C ILE A 63 -13.22 -5.17 -2.41
N ASP A 64 -14.17 -4.97 -1.51
CA ASP A 64 -15.53 -4.58 -1.87
C ASP A 64 -15.57 -3.10 -2.23
N ARG A 65 -15.52 -2.80 -3.53
CA ARG A 65 -15.62 -1.42 -4.04
C ARG A 65 -16.97 -0.74 -3.80
N ASP A 66 -18.01 -1.52 -3.52
CA ASP A 66 -19.36 -0.99 -3.21
C ASP A 66 -19.38 -0.16 -1.91
N LEU A 67 -18.36 -0.31 -1.07
CA LEU A 67 -18.18 0.48 0.15
C LEU A 67 -17.50 1.83 -0.10
N VAL A 68 -17.00 2.08 -1.32
CA VAL A 68 -16.48 3.39 -1.71
C VAL A 68 -17.65 4.33 -1.93
N THR A 69 -17.65 5.43 -1.20
CA THR A 69 -18.72 6.44 -1.22
C THR A 69 -18.19 7.75 -1.79
N SER A 70 -19.06 8.75 -1.89
CA SER A 70 -18.66 10.12 -2.24
C SER A 70 -17.94 10.87 -1.10
N ASP A 71 -17.85 10.28 0.10
CA ASP A 71 -17.15 10.88 1.24
C ASP A 71 -15.69 10.40 1.29
N ASP A 72 -14.77 11.32 0.98
CA ASP A 72 -13.33 11.09 0.99
C ASP A 72 -12.80 10.65 2.37
N PHE A 73 -13.39 11.13 3.47
CA PHE A 73 -12.96 10.74 4.82
C PHE A 73 -13.35 9.30 5.12
N ALA A 74 -14.61 8.93 4.83
CA ALA A 74 -15.06 7.55 4.96
C ALA A 74 -14.22 6.60 4.10
N ASN A 75 -13.88 7.00 2.87
CA ASN A 75 -13.01 6.24 1.99
C ASN A 75 -11.60 6.04 2.59
N CYS A 76 -10.99 7.08 3.18
CA CYS A 76 -9.70 6.96 3.86
C CYS A 76 -9.73 5.96 5.03
N VAL A 77 -10.79 6.01 5.86
CA VAL A 77 -10.99 5.07 6.98
C VAL A 77 -11.12 3.64 6.45
N PHE A 78 -11.92 3.46 5.40
CA PHE A 78 -12.14 2.17 4.75
C PHE A 78 -10.82 1.59 4.21
N VAL A 79 -10.07 2.38 3.44
CA VAL A 79 -8.84 1.91 2.78
C VAL A 79 -7.75 1.55 3.79
N ILE A 80 -7.58 2.32 4.86
CA ILE A 80 -6.64 1.96 5.95
C ILE A 80 -7.06 0.64 6.62
N SER A 81 -8.37 0.44 6.80
CA SER A 81 -8.90 -0.80 7.38
C SER A 81 -8.65 -1.99 6.46
N GLN A 82 -8.85 -1.84 5.14
CA GLN A 82 -8.53 -2.86 4.16
C GLN A 82 -7.03 -3.17 4.12
N ALA A 83 -6.17 -2.15 4.12
CA ALA A 83 -4.72 -2.34 4.16
C ALA A 83 -4.28 -3.22 5.34
N ARG A 84 -4.85 -2.97 6.53
CA ARG A 84 -4.60 -3.79 7.74
C ARG A 84 -5.16 -5.20 7.60
N LYS A 85 -6.37 -5.35 7.05
CA LYS A 85 -6.99 -6.66 6.77
C LYS A 85 -6.13 -7.52 5.83
N CYS A 86 -5.50 -6.88 4.85
CA CYS A 86 -4.55 -7.49 3.92
C CYS A 86 -3.19 -7.87 4.54
N GLY A 87 -2.94 -7.46 5.79
CA GLY A 87 -1.73 -7.77 6.54
C GLY A 87 -0.64 -6.69 6.47
N ALA A 88 -0.92 -5.51 5.92
CA ALA A 88 0.01 -4.38 5.97
C ALA A 88 0.03 -3.78 7.39
N ARG A 89 1.23 -3.51 7.91
CA ARG A 89 1.42 -2.92 9.25
C ARG A 89 1.31 -1.40 9.20
N VAL A 90 0.15 -0.89 8.82
CA VAL A 90 -0.10 0.54 8.67
C VAL A 90 -0.46 1.19 10.00
N TYR A 91 0.39 2.11 10.46
CA TYR A 91 0.19 2.92 11.68
C TYR A 91 -0.43 4.29 11.42
N ALA A 92 -0.65 4.65 10.16
CA ALA A 92 -1.27 5.92 9.81
C ALA A 92 -2.74 5.98 10.25
N LEU A 93 -3.17 7.21 10.54
CA LEU A 93 -4.54 7.60 10.79
C LEU A 93 -5.17 8.17 9.50
N PRO A 94 -6.49 8.06 9.30
CA PRO A 94 -7.18 8.59 8.13
C PRO A 94 -7.02 10.12 7.99
N GLU A 95 -6.91 10.85 9.11
CA GLU A 95 -6.64 12.28 9.13
C GLU A 95 -5.31 12.64 8.47
N HIS A 96 -4.33 11.73 8.51
CA HIS A 96 -3.03 11.96 7.88
C HIS A 96 -3.08 11.94 6.35
N LEU A 97 -4.02 11.20 5.76
CA LEU A 97 -4.29 11.22 4.33
C LEU A 97 -4.99 12.51 3.93
N GLN A 98 -6.01 12.91 4.69
CA GLN A 98 -6.77 14.15 4.43
C GLN A 98 -5.91 15.40 4.51
N GLN A 99 -5.01 15.47 5.50
CA GLN A 99 -4.10 16.60 5.68
C GLN A 99 -2.81 16.50 4.83
N LEU A 100 -2.68 15.48 3.96
CA LEU A 100 -1.54 15.27 3.07
C LEU A 100 -0.19 15.27 3.79
N HIS A 101 -0.11 14.61 4.95
CA HIS A 101 1.14 14.46 5.70
C HIS A 101 2.08 13.50 4.98
N SER A 102 2.94 14.04 4.13
CA SER A 102 3.78 13.27 3.20
C SER A 102 4.59 12.16 3.88
N LYS A 103 5.14 12.44 5.07
CA LYS A 103 5.90 11.44 5.85
C LYS A 103 5.03 10.25 6.25
N MET A 104 3.82 10.51 6.74
CA MET A 104 2.91 9.44 7.14
C MET A 104 2.40 8.66 5.93
N ILE A 105 2.05 9.35 4.84
CA ILE A 105 1.57 8.72 3.61
C ILE A 105 2.65 7.83 2.98
N LEU A 106 3.89 8.30 2.93
CA LEU A 106 5.02 7.51 2.45
C LEU A 106 5.14 6.19 3.22
N THR A 107 5.00 6.22 4.55
CA THR A 107 5.06 4.97 5.35
C THR A 107 3.92 4.00 5.02
N ILE A 108 2.75 4.46 4.56
CA ILE A 108 1.66 3.59 4.10
C ILE A 108 2.13 2.82 2.85
N PHE A 109 2.63 3.53 1.83
CA PHE A 109 3.09 2.92 0.59
C PHE A 109 4.29 1.99 0.82
N VAL A 110 5.23 2.36 1.67
CA VAL A 110 6.34 1.47 2.07
C VAL A 110 5.81 0.19 2.74
N CYS A 111 4.80 0.29 3.61
CA CYS A 111 4.19 -0.90 4.22
C CYS A 111 3.51 -1.80 3.18
N LEU A 112 2.86 -1.22 2.17
CA LEU A 112 2.25 -1.96 1.06
C LEU A 112 3.30 -2.64 0.17
N MET A 113 4.40 -1.93 -0.12
CA MET A 113 5.53 -2.45 -0.87
C MET A 113 6.19 -3.64 -0.14
N ILE A 114 6.43 -3.51 1.17
CA ILE A 114 6.92 -4.63 2.00
C ILE A 114 5.94 -5.80 1.96
N LEU A 115 4.63 -5.55 2.04
CA LEU A 115 3.62 -6.60 1.93
C LEU A 115 3.71 -7.31 0.57
N HIS A 116 3.82 -6.57 -0.53
CA HIS A 116 3.97 -7.11 -1.88
C HIS A 116 5.19 -8.04 -1.99
N TYR A 117 6.38 -7.56 -1.61
CA TYR A 117 7.60 -8.37 -1.67
C TYR A 117 7.51 -9.62 -0.80
N ARG A 118 6.95 -9.50 0.41
CA ARG A 118 6.74 -10.66 1.30
C ARG A 118 5.82 -11.72 0.70
N ARG A 119 4.79 -11.33 -0.07
CA ARG A 119 3.93 -12.29 -0.77
C ARG A 119 4.67 -12.95 -1.94
N ARG A 120 5.48 -12.20 -2.68
CA ARG A 120 6.25 -12.71 -3.82
C ARG A 120 7.33 -13.73 -3.40
N SER A 121 7.95 -13.58 -2.23
CA SER A 121 8.91 -14.55 -1.68
C SER A 121 8.31 -15.92 -1.34
N THR A 122 6.98 -16.10 -1.37
CA THR A 122 6.34 -17.40 -1.07
C THR A 122 6.21 -18.29 -2.32
N ILE A 123 6.41 -17.75 -3.53
CA ILE A 123 6.18 -18.48 -4.80
C ILE A 123 7.39 -19.34 -5.23
N ILE A 124 8.53 -19.25 -4.54
CA ILE A 124 9.78 -19.94 -4.96
C ILE A 124 9.94 -21.39 -4.47
N CYS A 125 8.90 -22.01 -3.91
CA CYS A 125 8.93 -23.39 -3.40
C CYS A 125 7.86 -24.28 -4.04
N THR A 126 7.72 -24.24 -5.36
CA THR A 126 7.00 -25.29 -6.11
C THR A 126 7.82 -25.68 -7.35
N GLU A 127 8.78 -26.56 -7.14
CA GLU A 127 9.12 -27.68 -8.03
C GLU A 127 9.53 -28.88 -7.17
#